data_AF-A0A5D2RG60-F1
#
_entry.id   AF-A0A5D2RG60-F1
#
_cell.length_a   1.000
_cell.length_b   1.000
_cell.length_c   1.000
_cell.angle_alpha   90.00
_cell.angle_beta   90.00
_cell.angle_gamma   90.00
#
_symmetry.space_group_name_H-M   'P 1'
#
loop_
_entity.id
_entity.type
_entity.pdbx_description
1 polymer ?
#
loop_
_entity_poly.entity_id
_entity_poly.type
_entity_poly.pdbx_seq_one_letter_code
_entity_poly.pdbx_strand_id
1 'polypeptide(L)'
;MTHHSKRYVALKVMYFGQRFYGFASEAQMDPTVEAMENAGKKFLGEHDFRNFCKMDAANVHNYRRRITQFEISSSNMSFEGGQLCAIKVKGSAFLWHQVRCMVAVLFMIGQGLESVDVIDILLDIEKTPRKPQYAMAPETPLILQSCEFEDVKFICSSDSGQALRIHLENEGRAYQLQSAIFQEAALSCLPLAKDQSLLNDGTIKKVTSHIPLLSRPTEPSYEERRAKLNSRR
;
A
#
# COMPACT_ATOMS: atom_id res chain seq x y z
N MET A 1 16.88 28.14 -22.06
CA MET A 1 16.18 26.86 -21.83
C MET A 1 15.08 27.12 -20.81
N THR A 2 13.84 27.24 -21.27
CA THR A 2 12.68 27.40 -20.37
C THR A 2 12.51 26.10 -19.60
N HIS A 3 13.04 26.11 -18.39
CA HIS A 3 12.98 25.01 -17.46
C HIS A 3 11.56 24.98 -16.85
N HIS A 4 11.08 23.77 -16.59
CA HIS A 4 9.88 23.38 -15.82
C HIS A 4 8.59 23.14 -16.62
N SER A 5 8.32 21.86 -16.89
CA SER A 5 6.96 21.33 -16.81
C SER A 5 6.86 20.62 -15.46
N LYS A 6 6.07 21.12 -14.51
CA LYS A 6 5.82 20.38 -13.26
C LYS A 6 5.14 19.06 -13.61
N ARG A 7 5.73 17.97 -13.14
CA ARG A 7 5.18 16.62 -13.29
C ARG A 7 4.38 16.25 -12.05
N TYR A 8 3.24 15.63 -12.26
CA TYR A 8 2.45 14.96 -11.23
C TYR A 8 2.21 13.51 -11.61
N VAL A 9 2.27 12.62 -10.64
CA VAL A 9 2.02 11.18 -10.80
C VAL A 9 0.90 10.81 -9.84
N ALA A 10 -0.15 10.16 -10.34
CA ALA A 10 -1.22 9.61 -9.54
C ALA A 10 -1.15 8.07 -9.53
N LEU A 11 -1.05 7.51 -8.33
CA LEU A 11 -1.09 6.08 -8.07
C LEU A 11 -2.40 5.75 -7.36
N LYS A 12 -3.01 4.63 -7.73
CA LYS A 12 -4.21 4.10 -7.10
C LYS A 12 -3.92 2.70 -6.57
N VAL A 13 -4.24 2.46 -5.30
CA VAL A 13 -4.04 1.18 -4.64
C VAL A 13 -5.40 0.64 -4.22
N MET A 14 -5.77 -0.56 -4.67
CA MET A 14 -7.13 -1.10 -4.49
C MET A 14 -7.12 -2.41 -3.69
N TYR A 15 -7.94 -2.50 -2.63
CA TYR A 15 -7.97 -3.65 -1.72
C TYR A 15 -9.40 -4.05 -1.36
N PHE A 16 -9.64 -5.34 -1.15
CA PHE A 16 -10.91 -5.84 -0.60
C PHE A 16 -10.93 -5.72 0.91
N GLY A 17 -11.96 -5.06 1.44
CA GLY A 17 -12.01 -4.68 2.84
C GLY A 17 -12.00 -5.85 3.83
N GLN A 18 -12.64 -6.98 3.51
CA GLN A 18 -12.78 -8.05 4.50
C GLN A 18 -11.57 -8.99 4.64
N ARG A 19 -10.58 -8.94 3.73
CA ARG A 19 -9.46 -9.90 3.75
C ARG A 19 -8.06 -9.29 3.75
N PHE A 20 -7.94 -7.97 3.59
CA PHE A 20 -6.64 -7.30 3.59
C PHE A 20 -6.57 -6.23 4.68
N TYR A 21 -5.75 -6.52 5.70
CA TYR A 21 -4.99 -5.53 6.47
C TYR A 21 -5.74 -4.28 6.98
N GLY A 22 -6.86 -4.42 7.68
CA GLY A 22 -7.44 -3.31 8.47
C GLY A 22 -8.76 -2.72 7.99
N PHE A 23 -9.50 -3.43 7.14
CA PHE A 23 -10.86 -3.05 6.77
C PHE A 23 -11.91 -4.05 7.29
N ALA A 24 -11.51 -4.95 8.20
CA ALA A 24 -12.47 -5.76 8.95
C ALA A 24 -13.16 -4.85 9.98
N SER A 25 -14.45 -4.58 9.78
CA SER A 25 -15.30 -4.14 10.88
C SER A 25 -15.52 -5.35 11.79
N GLU A 26 -14.69 -5.52 12.82
CA GLU A 26 -15.14 -6.27 13.99
C GLU A 26 -16.25 -5.45 14.65
N ALA A 27 -17.26 -6.12 15.24
CA ALA A 27 -18.42 -5.47 15.85
C ALA A 27 -18.08 -4.54 17.04
N GLN A 28 -16.79 -4.36 17.35
CA GLN A 28 -16.22 -3.47 18.36
C GLN A 28 -15.06 -2.58 17.86
N MET A 29 -14.74 -2.54 16.56
CA MET A 29 -13.74 -1.61 16.01
C MET A 29 -14.41 -0.42 15.31
N ASP A 30 -14.26 0.77 15.90
CA ASP A 30 -14.63 2.08 15.33
C ASP A 30 -14.01 2.27 13.92
N PRO A 31 -14.63 3.05 13.02
CA PRO A 31 -14.49 2.89 11.57
C PRO A 31 -13.04 3.10 11.10
N THR A 32 -12.39 1.98 10.78
CA THR A 32 -10.97 1.88 10.40
C THR A 32 -10.59 2.78 9.21
N VAL A 33 -11.55 3.02 8.32
CA VAL A 33 -11.39 3.88 7.13
C VAL A 33 -11.19 5.34 7.51
N GLU A 34 -11.92 5.85 8.50
CA GLU A 34 -11.81 7.25 8.91
C GLU A 34 -10.45 7.51 9.56
N ALA A 35 -9.97 6.58 10.40
CA ALA A 35 -8.63 6.63 10.97
C ALA A 35 -7.55 6.63 9.88
N MET A 36 -7.67 5.76 8.87
CA MET A 36 -6.76 5.73 7.73
C MET A 36 -6.83 6.99 6.86
N GLU A 37 -8.02 7.54 6.63
CA GLU A 37 -8.21 8.77 5.86
C GLU A 37 -7.57 9.96 6.58
N ASN A 38 -7.80 10.09 7.89
CA ASN A 38 -7.22 11.14 8.72
C ASN A 38 -5.69 11.02 8.81
N ALA A 39 -5.19 9.80 9.00
CA ALA A 39 -3.76 9.52 8.99
C ALA A 39 -3.13 9.82 7.63
N GLY A 40 -3.78 9.42 6.53
CA GLY A 40 -3.30 9.61 5.17
C GLY A 40 -3.20 11.08 4.76
N LYS A 41 -4.11 11.94 5.26
CA LYS A 41 -4.03 13.40 5.08
C LYS A 41 -2.75 14.01 5.64
N LYS A 42 -2.12 13.40 6.67
CA LYS A 42 -0.83 13.86 7.21
C LYS A 42 0.33 13.75 6.21
N PHE A 43 0.18 12.93 5.16
CA PHE A 43 1.16 12.86 4.07
C PHE A 43 1.12 14.06 3.11
N LEU A 44 0.05 14.87 3.13
CA LEU A 44 -0.09 16.03 2.24
C LEU A 44 1.00 17.07 2.53
N GLY A 45 1.49 17.72 1.48
CA GLY A 45 2.60 18.68 1.57
C GLY A 45 3.94 18.06 1.21
N GLU A 46 5.02 18.67 1.69
CA GLU A 46 6.39 18.25 1.37
C GLU A 46 7.14 17.74 2.60
N HIS A 47 7.48 16.45 2.58
CA HIS A 47 8.08 15.75 3.71
C HIS A 47 9.26 14.88 3.26
N ASP A 48 10.12 14.50 4.21
CA ASP A 48 11.13 13.47 3.99
C ASP A 48 10.51 12.08 4.19
N PHE A 49 10.43 11.30 3.11
CA PHE A 49 9.77 9.99 3.10
C PHE A 49 10.76 8.83 3.27
N ARG A 50 11.97 9.06 3.80
CA ARG A 50 12.98 7.99 3.95
C ARG A 50 12.49 6.82 4.83
N ASN A 51 11.65 7.11 5.83
CA ASN A 51 11.03 6.10 6.68
C ASN A 51 9.83 5.41 6.03
N PHE A 52 9.39 5.89 4.87
CA PHE A 52 8.29 5.36 4.06
C PHE A 52 8.76 4.89 2.69
N CYS A 53 10.00 4.45 2.53
CA CYS A 53 10.50 3.90 1.27
C CYS A 53 11.51 2.78 1.49
N LYS A 54 11.95 2.15 0.40
CA LYS A 54 13.16 1.32 0.42
C LYS A 54 14.36 2.20 0.10
N MET A 55 15.19 2.44 1.11
CA MET A 55 16.28 3.40 1.02
C MET A 55 17.40 2.91 0.10
N ASP A 56 17.58 3.59 -1.03
CA ASP A 56 18.71 3.42 -1.94
C ASP A 56 19.70 4.59 -1.81
N ALA A 57 20.55 4.52 -0.78
CA ALA A 57 21.54 5.58 -0.48
C ALA A 57 22.69 5.65 -1.50
N ALA A 58 22.78 4.69 -2.44
CA ALA A 58 23.76 4.74 -3.51
C ALA A 58 23.34 5.75 -4.58
N ASN A 59 22.05 5.72 -4.97
CA ASN A 59 21.54 6.51 -6.10
C ASN A 59 20.63 7.68 -5.69
N VAL A 60 20.10 7.69 -4.46
CA VAL A 60 19.18 8.73 -3.98
C VAL A 60 19.82 9.54 -2.86
N HIS A 61 19.84 10.85 -3.02
CA HIS A 61 20.37 11.82 -2.03
C HIS A 61 19.31 12.76 -1.47
N ASN A 62 18.13 12.80 -2.09
CA ASN A 62 17.00 13.61 -1.65
C ASN A 62 15.76 12.72 -1.49
N TYR A 63 15.33 12.55 -0.23
CA TYR A 63 14.14 11.78 0.14
C TYR A 63 12.90 12.66 0.34
N ARG A 64 12.99 13.97 0.08
CA ARG A 64 11.84 14.85 0.13
C ARG A 64 10.95 14.67 -1.09
N ARG A 65 9.66 14.47 -0.87
CA ARG A 65 8.64 14.39 -1.93
C ARG A 65 7.45 15.24 -1.54
N ARG A 66 6.71 15.72 -2.56
CA ARG A 66 5.49 16.49 -2.36
C ARG A 66 4.28 15.65 -2.75
N ILE A 67 3.40 15.39 -1.79
CA ILE A 67 2.09 14.79 -2.03
C ILE A 67 1.07 15.91 -2.12
N THR A 68 0.28 15.91 -3.19
CA THR A 68 -0.72 16.94 -3.51
C THR A 68 -2.15 16.45 -3.36
N GLN A 69 -2.37 15.13 -3.37
CA GLN A 69 -3.68 14.54 -3.13
C GLN A 69 -3.51 13.22 -2.39
N PHE A 70 -4.40 12.99 -1.44
CA PHE A 70 -4.60 11.71 -0.78
C PHE A 70 -6.12 11.55 -0.58
N GLU A 71 -6.68 10.40 -0.93
CA GLU A 71 -8.11 10.13 -0.86
C GLU A 71 -8.35 8.62 -0.71
N ILE A 72 -9.24 8.23 0.19
CA ILE A 72 -9.78 6.88 0.28
C ILE A 72 -11.24 6.90 -0.19
N SER A 73 -11.57 6.03 -1.13
CA SER A 73 -12.91 5.89 -1.69
C SER A 73 -13.34 4.43 -1.75
N SER A 74 -14.57 4.13 -1.35
CA SER A 74 -15.19 2.83 -1.59
C SER A 74 -15.69 2.72 -3.03
N SER A 75 -15.54 1.55 -3.64
CA SER A 75 -16.10 1.24 -4.96
C SER A 75 -17.41 0.45 -4.83
N ASN A 76 -18.18 0.43 -5.92
CA ASN A 76 -19.41 -0.37 -5.99
C ASN A 76 -19.15 -1.87 -6.14
N MET A 77 -17.89 -2.29 -6.30
CA MET A 77 -17.53 -3.70 -6.44
C MET A 77 -17.41 -4.34 -5.06
N SER A 78 -18.17 -5.40 -4.84
CA SER A 78 -18.10 -6.25 -3.65
C SER A 78 -17.82 -7.69 -4.04
N PHE A 79 -17.14 -8.42 -3.15
CA PHE A 79 -16.85 -9.84 -3.33
C PHE A 79 -16.87 -10.52 -1.95
N GLU A 80 -17.60 -11.63 -1.84
CA GLU A 80 -17.76 -12.42 -0.59
C GLU A 80 -18.14 -11.58 0.64
N GLY A 81 -18.96 -10.53 0.46
CA GLY A 81 -19.38 -9.63 1.54
C GLY A 81 -18.43 -8.47 1.83
N GLY A 82 -17.24 -8.42 1.21
CA GLY A 82 -16.28 -7.33 1.33
C GLY A 82 -16.41 -6.29 0.23
N GLN A 83 -16.36 -5.00 0.59
CA GLN A 83 -16.32 -3.90 -0.38
C GLN A 83 -14.88 -3.60 -0.82
N LEU A 84 -14.67 -3.37 -2.11
CA LEU A 84 -13.38 -2.93 -2.62
C LEU A 84 -13.19 -1.44 -2.32
N CYS A 85 -12.13 -1.11 -1.57
CA CYS A 85 -11.70 0.24 -1.23
C CYS A 85 -10.48 0.63 -2.06
N ALA A 86 -10.35 1.92 -2.39
CA ALA A 86 -9.24 2.44 -3.15
C ALA A 86 -8.59 3.63 -2.44
N ILE A 87 -7.27 3.58 -2.29
CA ILE A 87 -6.42 4.69 -1.85
C ILE A 87 -5.81 5.34 -3.09
N LYS A 88 -6.10 6.61 -3.31
CA LYS A 88 -5.49 7.41 -4.38
C LYS A 88 -4.48 8.38 -3.78
N VAL A 89 -3.26 8.36 -4.32
CA VAL A 89 -2.18 9.26 -3.92
C VAL A 89 -1.63 9.95 -5.16
N LYS A 90 -1.60 11.29 -5.15
CA LYS A 90 -0.98 12.11 -6.20
C LYS A 90 0.17 12.91 -5.61
N GLY A 91 1.29 12.96 -6.31
CA GLY A 91 2.45 13.75 -5.89
C GLY A 91 3.35 14.12 -7.05
N SER A 92 4.40 14.89 -6.79
CA SER A 92 5.36 15.29 -7.82
C SER A 92 6.20 14.13 -8.35
N ALA A 93 6.62 13.25 -7.44
CA ALA A 93 7.30 12.00 -7.71
C ALA A 93 7.19 11.10 -6.47
N PHE A 94 7.54 9.81 -6.63
CA PHE A 94 7.60 8.85 -5.54
C PHE A 94 8.99 8.22 -5.46
N LEU A 95 9.45 7.92 -4.24
CA LEU A 95 10.65 7.13 -3.99
C LEU A 95 10.38 5.64 -4.28
N TRP A 96 11.46 4.87 -4.34
CA TRP A 96 11.35 3.43 -4.51
C TRP A 96 10.50 2.81 -3.40
N HIS A 97 9.42 2.15 -3.80
CA HIS A 97 8.44 1.52 -2.91
C HIS A 97 7.67 2.47 -1.98
N GLN A 98 7.68 3.79 -2.22
CA GLN A 98 7.12 4.77 -1.30
C GLN A 98 5.65 4.49 -0.94
N VAL A 99 4.79 4.39 -1.95
CA VAL A 99 3.35 4.21 -1.74
C VAL A 99 3.02 2.90 -1.03
N ARG A 100 3.72 1.81 -1.35
CA ARG A 100 3.52 0.51 -0.68
C ARG A 100 3.91 0.56 0.79
N CYS A 101 4.94 1.33 1.14
CA CYS A 101 5.33 1.58 2.53
C CYS A 101 4.33 2.49 3.26
N MET A 102 3.85 3.57 2.63
CA MET A 102 2.80 4.43 3.18
C MET A 102 1.53 3.61 3.50
N VAL A 103 1.07 2.81 2.55
CA VAL A 103 -0.13 1.96 2.70
C VAL A 103 0.06 0.91 3.79
N ALA A 104 1.24 0.32 3.94
CA ALA A 104 1.50 -0.64 5.02
C ALA A 104 1.30 -0.03 6.42
N VAL A 105 1.75 1.22 6.61
CA VAL A 105 1.57 1.93 7.89
C VAL A 105 0.11 2.30 8.11
N LEU A 106 -0.58 2.79 7.08
CA LEU A 106 -2.02 3.04 7.15
C LEU A 106 -2.81 1.80 7.53
N PHE A 107 -2.44 0.64 7.00
CA PHE A 107 -3.06 -0.62 7.37
C PHE A 107 -2.87 -1.00 8.83
N MET A 108 -1.71 -0.74 9.42
CA MET A 108 -1.52 -0.96 10.86
C MET A 108 -2.39 0.00 11.68
N ILE A 109 -2.57 1.24 11.24
CA ILE A 109 -3.49 2.22 11.85
C ILE A 109 -4.95 1.77 11.72
N GLY A 110 -5.37 1.34 10.53
CA GLY A 110 -6.71 0.82 10.29
C GLY A 110 -7.02 -0.43 11.13
N GLN A 111 -6.02 -1.24 11.47
CA GLN A 111 -6.17 -2.37 12.39
C GLN A 111 -6.17 -1.98 13.88
N GLY A 112 -6.03 -0.68 14.21
CA GLY A 112 -5.86 -0.22 15.59
C GLY A 112 -4.52 -0.62 16.22
N LEU A 113 -3.56 -1.10 15.42
CA LEU A 113 -2.25 -1.57 15.89
C LEU A 113 -1.25 -0.41 16.08
N GLU A 114 -1.50 0.71 15.42
CA GLU A 114 -0.69 1.93 15.51
C GLU A 114 -1.59 3.16 15.68
N SER A 115 -1.10 4.16 16.41
CA SER A 115 -1.76 5.46 16.48
C SER A 115 -1.66 6.22 15.15
N VAL A 116 -2.66 7.03 14.83
CA VAL A 116 -2.62 7.99 13.71
C VAL A 116 -1.42 8.96 13.78
N ASP A 117 -0.86 9.19 14.97
CA ASP A 117 0.28 10.07 15.20
C ASP A 117 1.63 9.45 14.81
N VAL A 118 1.66 8.14 14.57
CA VAL A 118 2.88 7.46 14.12
C VAL A 118 3.38 8.04 12.79
N ILE A 119 2.48 8.53 11.92
CA ILE A 119 2.88 9.13 10.64
C ILE A 119 3.72 10.39 10.86
N ASP A 120 3.30 11.29 11.75
CA ASP A 120 4.05 12.52 12.03
C ASP A 120 5.44 12.20 12.60
N ILE A 121 5.50 11.22 13.51
CA ILE A 121 6.75 10.76 14.13
C ILE A 121 7.70 10.17 13.07
N LEU A 122 7.18 9.41 12.12
CA LEU A 122 7.98 8.80 11.05
C LEU A 122 8.39 9.79 9.96
N LEU A 123 7.63 10.85 9.72
CA LEU A 123 8.00 11.94 8.79
C LEU A 123 9.03 12.90 9.42
N ASP A 124 9.11 12.95 10.75
CA ASP A 124 10.08 13.72 11.52
C ASP A 124 11.40 12.95 11.67
N ILE A 125 12.40 13.33 10.87
CA ILE A 125 13.70 12.64 10.81
C ILE A 125 14.55 12.89 12.05
N GLU A 126 14.33 14.01 12.75
CA GLU A 126 15.05 14.28 14.01
C GLU A 126 14.57 13.34 15.12
N LYS A 127 13.27 13.04 15.16
CA LYS A 127 12.69 12.05 16.09
C LYS A 127 12.96 10.63 15.66
N THR A 128 12.88 10.35 14.36
CA THR A 128 13.04 9.01 13.79
C THR A 128 14.13 9.01 12.72
N PRO A 129 15.43 9.07 13.10
CA PRO A 129 16.53 9.09 12.14
C PRO A 129 16.72 7.76 11.41
N ARG A 130 16.17 6.67 11.98
CA ARG A 130 16.28 5.31 11.47
C ARG A 130 14.91 4.69 11.26
N LYS A 131 14.68 4.20 10.05
CA LYS A 131 13.41 3.58 9.66
C LYS A 131 13.14 2.30 10.49
N PRO A 132 12.01 2.17 11.17
CA PRO A 132 11.63 0.92 11.82
C PRO A 132 11.32 -0.17 10.78
N GLN A 133 11.56 -1.43 11.13
CA GLN A 133 11.29 -2.55 10.24
C GLN A 133 9.79 -2.84 10.14
N TYR A 134 9.27 -2.89 8.91
CA TYR A 134 7.92 -3.35 8.62
C TYR A 134 7.83 -3.92 7.19
N ALA A 135 6.92 -4.87 7.01
CA ALA A 135 6.61 -5.42 5.70
C ALA A 135 5.80 -4.40 4.90
N MET A 136 6.20 -4.18 3.65
CA MET A 136 5.49 -3.30 2.75
C MET A 136 4.24 -3.97 2.17
N ALA A 137 3.24 -3.17 1.79
CA ALA A 137 1.99 -3.69 1.24
C ALA A 137 2.24 -4.48 -0.08
N PRO A 138 1.39 -5.44 -0.46
CA PRO A 138 1.50 -6.16 -1.72
C PRO A 138 1.57 -5.24 -2.95
N GLU A 139 2.16 -5.71 -4.06
CA GLU A 139 2.27 -4.93 -5.30
C GLU A 139 1.11 -5.08 -6.26
N THR A 140 0.50 -6.26 -6.31
CA THR A 140 -0.69 -6.57 -7.11
C THR A 140 -1.76 -5.46 -7.11
N PRO A 141 -2.10 -4.83 -5.97
CA PRO A 141 -3.15 -3.80 -5.93
C PRO A 141 -2.72 -2.40 -6.41
N LEU A 142 -1.43 -2.18 -6.68
CA LEU A 142 -0.88 -0.87 -7.04
C LEU A 142 -0.94 -0.63 -8.56
N ILE A 143 -1.73 0.36 -8.96
CA ILE A 143 -1.93 0.75 -10.36
C ILE A 143 -1.45 2.19 -10.58
N LEU A 144 -0.68 2.41 -11.66
CA LEU A 144 -0.42 3.75 -12.16
C LEU A 144 -1.66 4.29 -12.86
N GLN A 145 -2.30 5.30 -12.26
CA GLN A 145 -3.55 5.84 -12.78
C GLN A 145 -3.30 6.91 -13.84
N SER A 146 -2.41 7.86 -13.57
CA SER A 146 -2.09 8.93 -14.52
C SER A 146 -0.70 9.52 -14.28
N CYS A 147 -0.12 10.08 -15.34
CA CYS A 147 0.98 11.03 -15.26
C CYS A 147 0.53 12.32 -15.94
N GLU A 148 0.69 13.44 -15.25
CA GLU A 148 0.31 14.76 -15.72
C GLU A 148 1.54 15.64 -15.76
N PHE A 149 1.59 16.54 -16.72
CA PHE A 149 2.70 17.45 -16.95
C PHE A 149 2.09 18.82 -17.27
N GLU A 150 2.57 19.85 -16.59
CA GLU A 150 2.16 21.24 -16.83
C GLU A 150 2.39 21.58 -18.31
N ASP A 151 1.38 22.19 -18.94
CA ASP A 151 1.38 22.58 -20.37
C ASP A 151 1.51 21.43 -21.38
N VAL A 152 1.34 20.18 -20.95
CA VAL A 152 1.35 19.01 -21.85
C VAL A 152 -0.01 18.33 -21.84
N LYS A 153 -0.67 18.32 -22.99
CA LYS A 153 -1.89 17.56 -23.21
C LYS A 153 -1.56 16.20 -23.80
N PHE A 154 -1.69 15.15 -23.00
CA PHE A 154 -1.59 13.78 -23.51
C PHE A 154 -2.79 13.47 -24.40
N ILE A 155 -2.52 12.86 -25.55
CA ILE A 155 -3.53 12.33 -26.45
C ILE A 155 -3.39 10.81 -26.41
N CYS A 156 -4.42 10.13 -25.93
CA CYS A 156 -4.52 8.67 -26.00
C CYS A 156 -5.33 8.31 -27.26
N SER A 157 -4.74 7.55 -28.18
CA SER A 157 -5.48 7.05 -29.34
C SER A 157 -6.56 6.05 -28.89
N SER A 158 -7.63 5.94 -29.68
CA SER A 158 -8.66 4.90 -29.49
C SER A 158 -8.04 3.52 -29.34
N ASP A 159 -7.08 3.20 -30.20
CA ASP A 159 -6.45 1.90 -30.29
C ASP A 159 -5.61 1.61 -29.04
N SER A 160 -4.89 2.62 -28.52
CA SER A 160 -4.14 2.50 -27.27
C SER A 160 -5.06 2.27 -26.07
N GLY A 161 -6.16 3.02 -26.00
CA GLY A 161 -7.17 2.86 -24.96
C GLY A 161 -7.86 1.49 -25.01
N GLN A 162 -8.16 1.00 -26.21
CA GLN A 162 -8.73 -0.33 -26.42
C GLN A 162 -7.74 -1.44 -26.05
N ALA A 163 -6.47 -1.31 -26.46
CA ALA A 163 -5.41 -2.26 -26.12
C ALA A 163 -5.22 -2.38 -24.60
N LEU A 164 -5.20 -1.26 -23.88
CA LEU A 164 -5.12 -1.26 -22.41
C LEU A 164 -6.34 -1.96 -21.77
N ARG A 165 -7.55 -1.70 -22.28
CA ARG A 165 -8.75 -2.35 -21.78
C ARG A 165 -8.69 -3.86 -21.97
N ILE A 166 -8.35 -4.32 -23.19
CA ILE A 166 -8.20 -5.74 -23.50
C ILE A 166 -7.14 -6.39 -22.61
N HIS A 167 -6.01 -5.72 -22.37
CA HIS A 167 -4.97 -6.21 -21.48
C HIS A 167 -5.50 -6.41 -20.05
N LEU A 168 -6.16 -5.40 -19.46
CA LEU A 168 -6.72 -5.51 -18.11
C LEU A 168 -7.82 -6.60 -18.00
N GLU A 169 -8.64 -6.75 -19.04
CA GLU A 169 -9.64 -7.82 -19.10
C GLU A 169 -9.00 -9.22 -19.18
N ASN A 170 -7.91 -9.37 -19.94
CA ASN A 170 -7.13 -10.61 -20.02
C ASN A 170 -6.52 -10.99 -18.67
N GLU A 171 -5.90 -10.03 -17.98
CA GLU A 171 -5.36 -10.22 -16.63
C GLU A 171 -6.48 -10.64 -15.66
N GLY A 172 -7.63 -9.98 -15.72
CA GLY A 172 -8.81 -10.34 -14.92
C GLY A 172 -9.28 -11.77 -15.18
N ARG A 173 -9.37 -12.19 -16.45
CA ARG A 173 -9.73 -13.56 -16.84
C ARG A 173 -8.72 -14.58 -16.33
N ALA A 174 -7.43 -14.28 -16.38
CA ALA A 174 -6.38 -15.18 -15.88
C ALA A 174 -6.53 -15.46 -14.38
N TYR A 175 -6.78 -14.41 -13.58
CA TYR A 175 -7.05 -14.57 -12.15
C TYR A 175 -8.36 -15.30 -11.86
N GLN A 176 -9.41 -15.07 -12.66
CA GLN A 176 -10.66 -15.83 -12.54
C GLN A 176 -10.46 -17.32 -12.81
N LEU A 177 -9.69 -17.68 -13.84
CA LEU A 177 -9.35 -19.06 -14.14
C LEU A 177 -8.55 -19.69 -12.99
N GLN A 178 -7.54 -19.01 -12.47
CA GLN A 178 -6.79 -19.48 -11.30
C GLN A 178 -7.71 -19.70 -10.09
N SER A 179 -8.61 -18.75 -9.81
CA SER A 179 -9.61 -18.89 -8.74
C SER A 179 -10.50 -20.12 -8.94
N ALA A 180 -11.01 -20.34 -10.16
CA ALA A 180 -11.86 -21.49 -10.48
C ALA A 180 -11.12 -22.82 -10.30
N ILE A 181 -9.84 -22.91 -10.73
CA ILE A 181 -8.99 -24.09 -10.52
C ILE A 181 -8.86 -24.41 -9.03
N PHE A 182 -8.57 -23.40 -8.20
CA PHE A 182 -8.41 -23.62 -6.76
C PHE A 182 -9.73 -23.94 -6.06
N GLN A 183 -10.84 -23.38 -6.52
CA GLN A 183 -12.17 -23.74 -6.01
C GLN A 183 -12.50 -25.20 -6.31
N GLU A 184 -12.27 -25.66 -7.54
CA GLU A 184 -12.47 -27.06 -7.94
C GLU A 184 -11.56 -28.01 -7.16
N ALA A 185 -10.28 -27.65 -7.00
CA ALA A 185 -9.34 -28.42 -6.19
C ALA A 185 -9.79 -28.49 -4.73
N ALA A 186 -10.27 -27.38 -4.15
CA ALA A 186 -10.78 -27.36 -2.78
C ALA A 186 -11.99 -28.28 -2.61
N LEU A 187 -12.93 -28.29 -3.56
CA LEU A 187 -14.07 -29.21 -3.57
C LEU A 187 -13.62 -30.68 -3.70
N SER A 188 -12.61 -30.94 -4.52
CA SER A 188 -12.09 -32.28 -4.78
C SER A 188 -11.24 -32.86 -3.64
N CYS A 189 -10.57 -32.00 -2.85
CA CYS A 189 -9.74 -32.41 -1.72
C CYS A 189 -10.51 -32.57 -0.41
N LEU A 190 -11.79 -32.18 -0.34
CA LEU A 190 -12.64 -32.42 0.83
C LEU A 190 -13.11 -33.89 0.83
N PRO A 191 -13.03 -34.63 1.96
CA PRO A 191 -13.43 -36.03 1.99
C PRO A 191 -14.90 -36.19 1.60
N LEU A 192 -15.15 -37.08 0.63
CA LEU A 192 -16.47 -37.65 0.31
C LEU A 192 -16.94 -38.57 1.45
N ALA A 193 -17.12 -38.03 2.66
CA ALA A 193 -17.82 -38.72 3.73
C ALA A 193 -18.43 -37.68 4.67
N LYS A 194 -19.76 -37.74 4.80
CA LYS A 194 -20.49 -37.15 5.91
C LYS A 194 -19.94 -37.76 7.19
N ASP A 195 -19.03 -37.06 7.86
CA ASP A 195 -18.89 -37.19 9.29
C ASP A 195 -19.22 -35.84 9.91
N GLN A 196 -20.38 -35.77 10.56
CA GLN A 196 -20.97 -34.57 11.14
C GLN A 196 -20.36 -34.22 12.51
N SER A 197 -19.13 -34.64 12.74
CA SER A 197 -18.38 -34.30 13.95
C SER A 197 -17.01 -33.79 13.52
N LEU A 198 -16.56 -32.69 14.12
CA LEU A 198 -15.28 -31.98 13.83
C LEU A 198 -15.35 -30.87 12.76
N LEU A 199 -16.31 -29.96 12.87
CA LEU A 199 -16.11 -28.56 12.44
C LEU A 199 -16.40 -27.61 13.60
N ASN A 200 -15.70 -27.85 14.71
CA ASN A 200 -15.42 -26.84 15.72
C ASN A 200 -13.91 -26.83 15.91
N ASP A 201 -13.19 -26.41 14.88
CA ASP A 201 -11.83 -25.92 15.06
C ASP A 201 -11.75 -24.55 14.41
N GLY A 202 -12.40 -23.59 15.08
CA GLY A 202 -11.95 -22.21 15.03
C GLY A 202 -10.53 -22.22 15.56
N THR A 203 -9.57 -22.50 14.68
CA THR A 203 -8.16 -22.28 14.95
C THR A 203 -8.06 -20.80 15.27
N ILE A 204 -8.02 -20.49 16.56
CA ILE A 204 -7.60 -19.20 17.07
C ILE A 204 -6.19 -19.06 16.51
N LYS A 205 -6.06 -18.37 15.37
CA LYS A 205 -4.77 -17.96 14.84
C LYS A 205 -4.08 -17.31 16.01
N LYS A 206 -2.98 -17.92 16.45
CA LYS A 206 -2.11 -17.40 17.51
C LYS A 206 -1.91 -15.93 17.17
N VAL A 207 -2.54 -15.03 17.93
CA VAL A 207 -2.46 -13.60 17.68
C VAL A 207 -0.98 -13.27 17.86
N THR A 208 -0.25 -13.15 16.76
CA THR A 208 1.12 -12.67 16.80
C THR A 208 1.02 -11.28 17.39
N SER A 209 1.48 -11.12 18.64
CA SER A 209 1.40 -9.85 19.35
C SER A 209 2.07 -8.80 18.47
N HIS A 210 1.29 -7.86 17.95
CA HIS A 210 1.83 -6.76 17.19
C HIS A 210 2.83 -6.00 18.08
N ILE A 211 4.04 -5.80 17.58
CA ILE A 211 5.04 -4.95 18.23
C ILE A 211 4.91 -3.56 17.60
N PRO A 212 4.66 -2.50 18.40
CA PRO A 212 4.57 -1.13 17.89
C PRO A 212 5.81 -0.74 17.08
N LEU A 213 5.64 0.03 16.00
CA LEU A 213 6.69 0.40 15.06
C LEU A 213 7.91 1.00 15.73
N LEU A 214 7.69 1.91 16.68
CA LEU A 214 8.77 2.61 17.40
C LEU A 214 9.56 1.70 18.35
N SER A 215 9.04 0.51 18.66
CA SER A 215 9.70 -0.50 19.49
C SER A 215 10.42 -1.58 18.69
N ARG A 216 10.39 -1.50 17.35
CA ARG A 216 11.01 -2.50 16.46
C ARG A 216 12.49 -2.22 16.22
N PRO A 217 13.27 -3.25 15.84
CA PRO A 217 14.58 -3.04 15.24
C PRO A 217 14.48 -2.08 14.05
N THR A 218 15.50 -1.25 13.88
CA THR A 218 15.55 -0.24 12.83
C THR A 218 16.57 -0.59 11.75
N GLU A 219 16.29 -0.20 10.52
CA GLU A 219 17.26 -0.24 9.42
C GLU A 219 18.39 0.78 9.65
N PRO A 220 19.57 0.62 9.01
CA PRO A 220 20.62 1.64 9.07
C PRO A 220 20.16 2.98 8.49
N SER A 221 20.61 4.08 9.10
CA SER A 221 20.30 5.44 8.66
C SER A 221 20.88 5.74 7.27
N TYR A 222 20.48 6.87 6.68
CA TYR A 222 21.05 7.32 5.42
C TYR A 222 22.57 7.55 5.56
N GLU A 223 22.98 8.24 6.61
CA GLU A 223 24.36 8.60 6.91
C GLU A 223 25.21 7.33 7.12
N GLU A 224 24.71 6.35 7.87
CA GLU A 224 25.36 5.05 8.08
C GLU A 224 25.55 4.30 6.75
N ARG A 225 24.53 4.29 5.88
CA ARG A 225 24.64 3.66 4.55
C ARG A 225 25.65 4.38 3.67
N ARG A 226 25.67 5.72 3.68
CA ARG A 226 26.64 6.53 2.91
C ARG A 226 28.06 6.33 3.40
N ALA A 227 28.29 6.33 4.70
CA ALA A 227 29.60 6.07 5.29
C ALA A 227 30.14 4.69 4.84
N LYS A 228 29.29 3.66 4.88
CA LYS A 228 29.63 2.31 4.42
C LYS A 228 29.92 2.21 2.92
N LEU A 229 29.28 3.04 2.09
CA LEU A 229 29.55 3.09 0.64
C LEU A 229 30.87 3.80 0.35
N ASN A 230 31.17 4.87 1.09
CA ASN A 230 32.40 5.64 0.92
C ASN A 230 33.63 4.86 1.41
N SER A 231 33.51 4.05 2.47
CA SER A 231 34.61 3.22 2.97
C SER A 231 34.97 2.03 2.07
N ARG A 232 34.15 1.74 1.05
CA ARG A 232 34.38 0.68 0.05
C ARG A 232 34.97 1.21 -1.26
N ARG A 233 35.18 2.52 -1.37
CA ARG A 233 35.84 3.18 -2.51
C ARG A 233 37.29 3.45 -2.15
#